data_AF-J3HKY6-F1
#
_entry.id   AF-J3HKY6-F1
#
_cell.length_a   1.000
_cell.length_b   1.000
_cell.length_c   1.000
_cell.angle_alpha   90.00
_cell.angle_beta   90.00
_cell.angle_gamma   90.00
#
_symmetry.space_group_name_H-M   'P 1'
#
loop_
_entity.id
_entity.type
_entity.pdbx_description
1 polymer ?
#
loop_
_entity_poly.entity_id
_entity_poly.type
_entity_poly.pdbx_seq_one_letter_code
_entity_poly.pdbx_strand_id
1 'polypeptide(L)'
;MMPETGKAVSLEVVEVELALGAQDILADGFEGALQKAVELVGGKLIFNIRAPENSVYQRVAAISVSDGSDEQTVFVTLGNDGTTFAVTADKSDINVGGDLPLL
;
A
#
# COMPACT_ATOMS: atom_id res chain seq x y z
N MET A 1 32.53 7.00 3.45
CA MET A 1 31.07 7.19 3.33
C MET A 1 30.46 5.85 3.66
N MET A 2 29.78 5.74 4.81
CA MET A 2 29.03 4.51 5.13
C MET A 2 27.75 4.52 4.29
N PRO A 3 27.28 3.37 3.76
CA PRO A 3 25.97 3.32 3.13
C PRO A 3 24.92 3.66 4.19
N GLU A 4 24.04 4.59 3.86
CA GLU A 4 22.83 4.88 4.62
C GLU A 4 22.19 3.54 5.01
N THR A 5 22.05 3.27 6.30
CA THR A 5 21.37 2.07 6.81
C THR A 5 19.98 2.04 6.20
N GLY A 6 19.78 1.20 5.19
CA GLY A 6 18.47 0.99 4.57
C GLY A 6 17.48 0.73 5.67
N LYS A 7 16.45 1.58 5.75
CA LYS A 7 15.33 1.42 6.69
C LYS A 7 14.89 -0.05 6.62
N ALA A 8 15.01 -0.77 7.73
CA ALA A 8 14.60 -2.16 7.77
C ALA A 8 13.12 -2.22 7.33
N VAL A 9 12.86 -2.95 6.24
CA VAL A 9 11.48 -3.18 5.79
C VAL A 9 10.82 -4.03 6.86
N SER A 10 9.68 -3.57 7.39
CA SER A 10 8.97 -4.32 8.42
C SER A 10 8.38 -5.61 7.83
N LEU A 11 8.26 -6.66 8.66
CA LEU A 11 7.78 -7.96 8.20
C LEU A 11 6.36 -7.86 7.64
N GLU A 12 5.53 -7.03 8.27
CA GLU A 12 4.13 -6.81 7.94
C GLU A 12 3.99 -6.17 6.54
N VAL A 13 4.91 -5.29 6.15
CA VAL A 13 4.96 -4.75 4.78
C VAL A 13 5.21 -5.86 3.78
N VAL A 14 6.18 -6.74 4.06
CA VAL A 14 6.52 -7.87 3.19
C VAL A 14 5.36 -8.85 3.10
N GLU A 15 4.69 -9.16 4.20
CA GLU A 15 3.55 -10.07 4.23
C GLU A 15 2.38 -9.54 3.40
N VAL A 16 2.05 -8.24 3.55
CA VAL A 16 1.02 -7.58 2.73
C VAL A 16 1.41 -7.58 1.25
N GLU A 17 2.67 -7.29 0.92
CA GLU A 17 3.17 -7.29 -0.45
C GLU A 17 3.07 -8.67 -1.10
N LEU A 18 3.48 -9.73 -0.38
CA LEU A 18 3.39 -11.11 -0.86
C LEU A 18 1.94 -11.58 -0.98
N ALA A 19 1.10 -11.29 0.01
CA ALA A 19 -0.31 -11.66 -0.01
C ALA A 19 -1.04 -11.00 -1.18
N LEU A 20 -0.75 -9.72 -1.46
CA LEU A 20 -1.33 -9.00 -2.59
C LEU A 20 -0.75 -9.48 -3.93
N GLY A 21 0.55 -9.77 -4.00
CA GLY A 21 1.21 -10.31 -5.19
C GLY A 21 0.73 -11.71 -5.61
N ALA A 22 0.08 -12.44 -4.70
CA ALA A 22 -0.58 -13.71 -5.00
C ALA A 22 -2.00 -13.55 -5.60
N GLN A 23 -2.55 -12.33 -5.65
CA GLN A 23 -3.92 -12.07 -6.14
C GLN A 23 -3.94 -11.72 -7.63
N ASP A 24 -5.06 -12.01 -8.29
CA ASP A 24 -5.31 -11.59 -9.67
C ASP A 24 -6.08 -10.27 -9.68
N ILE A 25 -5.35 -9.14 -9.68
CA ILE A 25 -5.94 -7.79 -9.71
C ILE A 25 -6.79 -7.56 -10.96
N LEU A 26 -6.46 -8.19 -12.10
CA LEU A 26 -7.20 -8.01 -13.34
C LEU A 26 -8.56 -8.73 -13.30
N ALA A 27 -8.61 -9.91 -12.69
CA ALA A 27 -9.85 -10.67 -12.52
C ALA A 27 -10.73 -10.14 -11.39
N ASP A 28 -10.14 -9.84 -10.22
CA ASP A 28 -10.88 -9.50 -9.00
C ASP A 28 -11.09 -7.99 -8.80
N GLY A 29 -10.34 -7.16 -9.54
CA GLY A 29 -10.20 -5.75 -9.26
C GLY A 29 -9.39 -5.48 -7.99
N PHE A 30 -8.92 -4.24 -7.83
CA PHE A 30 -8.05 -3.86 -6.72
C PHE A 30 -8.71 -4.04 -5.35
N GLU A 31 -10.00 -3.73 -5.21
CA GLU A 31 -10.73 -3.90 -3.95
C GLU A 31 -10.87 -5.38 -3.55
N GLY A 32 -11.16 -6.25 -4.52
CA GLY A 32 -11.23 -7.70 -4.29
C GLY A 32 -9.88 -8.27 -3.91
N ALA A 33 -8.81 -7.86 -4.60
CA ALA A 33 -7.45 -8.26 -4.27
C ALA A 33 -7.02 -7.81 -2.87
N LEU A 34 -7.32 -6.56 -2.49
CA LEU A 34 -7.06 -6.07 -1.13
C LEU A 34 -7.81 -6.89 -0.08
N GLN A 35 -9.08 -7.19 -0.30
CA GLN A 35 -9.88 -7.95 0.66
C GLN A 35 -9.31 -9.36 0.90
N LYS A 36 -8.91 -10.05 -0.17
CA LYS A 36 -8.26 -11.37 -0.08
C LYS A 36 -6.91 -11.29 0.61
N ALA A 37 -6.09 -10.28 0.30
CA ALA A 37 -4.80 -10.09 0.96
C ALA A 37 -4.95 -9.81 2.46
N VAL A 38 -5.92 -8.98 2.83
CA VAL A 38 -6.28 -8.68 4.23
C VAL A 38 -6.69 -9.93 4.99
N GLU A 39 -7.50 -10.79 4.38
CA GLU A 39 -7.90 -12.07 4.97
C GLU A 39 -6.71 -13.01 5.19
N LEU A 40 -5.76 -13.05 4.24
CA LEU A 40 -4.56 -13.90 4.34
C LEU A 40 -3.62 -13.48 5.46
N VAL A 41 -3.43 -12.17 5.68
CA VAL A 41 -2.53 -11.64 6.73
C VAL A 41 -3.25 -11.42 8.07
N GLY A 42 -4.54 -11.72 8.16
CA GLY A 42 -5.33 -11.47 9.37
C GLY A 42 -5.48 -9.97 9.71
N GLY A 43 -5.39 -9.10 8.71
CA GLY A 43 -5.45 -7.65 8.87
C GLY A 43 -6.86 -7.08 8.79
N LYS A 44 -6.94 -5.76 8.63
CA LYS A 44 -8.19 -5.02 8.39
C LYS A 44 -7.99 -3.92 7.37
N LEU A 45 -8.81 -3.90 6.32
CA LEU A 45 -8.85 -2.77 5.39
C LEU A 45 -9.45 -1.54 6.10
N ILE A 46 -8.68 -0.45 6.17
CA ILE A 46 -9.10 0.80 6.79
C ILE A 46 -9.77 1.71 5.77
N PHE A 47 -9.15 1.91 4.61
CA PHE A 47 -9.75 2.63 3.49
C PHE A 47 -9.19 2.13 2.15
N ASN A 48 -9.92 2.42 1.07
CA ASN A 48 -9.49 2.25 -0.33
C ASN A 48 -10.16 3.37 -1.15
N ILE A 49 -9.41 4.42 -1.48
CA ILE A 49 -9.93 5.62 -2.14
C ILE A 49 -9.28 5.82 -3.52
N ARG A 50 -9.97 6.54 -4.42
CA ARG A 50 -9.35 7.04 -5.65
C ARG A 50 -8.40 8.18 -5.30
N ALA A 51 -7.24 8.19 -5.95
CA ALA A 51 -6.32 9.30 -5.87
C ALA A 51 -6.82 10.49 -6.73
N PRO A 52 -6.32 11.72 -6.49
CA PRO A 52 -6.61 12.88 -7.33
C PRO A 52 -6.22 12.65 -8.80
N GLU A 53 -6.91 13.32 -9.74
CA GLU A 53 -6.72 13.11 -11.19
C GLU A 53 -5.28 13.36 -11.69
N ASN A 54 -4.49 14.18 -10.98
CA ASN A 54 -3.09 14.48 -11.30
C ASN A 54 -2.07 13.62 -10.55
N SER A 55 -2.50 12.54 -9.89
CA SER A 55 -1.62 11.61 -9.19
C SER A 55 -1.01 10.56 -10.12
N VAL A 56 0.17 10.06 -9.76
CA VAL A 56 0.79 8.88 -10.40
C VAL A 56 0.08 7.57 -10.04
N TYR A 57 -0.80 7.61 -9.04
CA TYR A 57 -1.59 6.48 -8.58
C TYR A 57 -3.05 6.65 -8.99
N GLN A 58 -3.73 5.54 -9.23
CA GLN A 58 -5.18 5.51 -9.41
C GLN A 58 -5.88 5.40 -8.05
N ARG A 59 -5.30 4.62 -7.13
CA ARG A 59 -5.90 4.31 -5.82
C ARG A 59 -4.86 4.25 -4.73
N VAL A 60 -5.33 4.56 -3.51
CA VAL A 60 -4.56 4.43 -2.28
C VAL A 60 -5.42 3.73 -1.25
N ALA A 61 -4.86 2.72 -0.62
CA ALA A 61 -5.48 1.99 0.46
C ALA A 61 -4.60 1.99 1.70
N ALA A 62 -5.21 1.73 2.86
CA ALA A 62 -4.51 1.45 4.09
C ALA A 62 -5.07 0.20 4.75
N ILE A 63 -4.18 -0.64 5.24
CA ILE A 63 -4.46 -1.89 5.92
C ILE A 63 -3.83 -1.79 7.31
N SER A 64 -4.61 -2.10 8.35
CA SER A 64 -4.06 -2.37 9.68
C SER A 64 -3.69 -3.83 9.78
N VAL A 65 -2.49 -4.12 10.28
CA VAL A 65 -1.91 -5.45 10.49
C VAL A 65 -1.25 -5.46 11.86
N SER A 66 -1.24 -6.60 12.54
CA SER A 66 -0.63 -6.73 13.85
C SER A 66 0.23 -7.97 13.91
N ASP A 67 1.38 -7.85 14.55
CA ASP A 67 2.27 -8.98 14.88
C ASP A 67 1.91 -9.64 16.23
N GLY A 68 0.78 -9.22 16.83
CA GLY A 68 0.33 -9.67 18.15
C GLY A 68 0.79 -8.78 19.31
N SER A 69 1.66 -7.80 19.08
CA SER A 69 2.12 -6.85 20.09
C SER A 69 1.70 -5.41 19.78
N ASP A 70 1.86 -4.98 18.54
CA ASP A 70 1.52 -3.64 18.07
C ASP A 70 0.63 -3.70 16.82
N GLU A 71 -0.21 -2.67 16.64
CA GLU A 71 -0.91 -2.43 15.37
C GLU A 71 -0.06 -1.53 14.48
N GLN A 72 0.19 -1.97 13.25
CA GLN A 72 0.86 -1.22 12.22
C GLN A 72 -0.10 -0.90 11.07
N THR A 73 -0.05 0.34 10.57
CA THR A 73 -0.73 0.71 9.33
C THR A 73 0.23 0.59 8.16
N VAL A 74 -0.16 -0.20 7.17
CA VAL A 74 0.51 -0.38 5.88
C VAL A 74 -0.33 0.29 4.81
N PHE A 75 0.31 1.00 3.89
CA PHE A 75 -0.33 1.63 2.76
C PHE A 75 -0.03 0.88 1.48
N VAL A 76 -1.05 0.79 0.62
CA VAL A 76 -0.95 0.18 -0.71
C VAL A 76 -1.34 1.22 -1.75
N THR A 77 -0.51 1.43 -2.75
CA THR A 77 -0.85 2.27 -3.91
C THR A 77 -1.02 1.41 -5.15
N LEU A 78 -1.98 1.78 -6.00
CA LEU A 78 -2.15 1.19 -7.32
C LEU A 78 -1.78 2.25 -8.37
N GLY A 79 -0.86 1.91 -9.26
CA GLY A 79 -0.46 2.76 -10.38
C GLY A 79 -1.60 2.99 -11.38
N ASN A 80 -1.43 4.02 -12.22
CA ASN A 80 -2.41 4.34 -13.27
C ASN A 80 -2.54 3.27 -14.37
N ASP A 81 -1.63 2.29 -14.41
CA ASP A 81 -1.75 1.11 -15.27
C ASP A 81 -2.80 0.10 -14.76
N GLY A 82 -3.26 0.26 -13.52
CA GLY A 82 -4.26 -0.61 -12.89
C GLY A 82 -3.73 -1.97 -12.44
N THR A 83 -2.42 -2.21 -12.52
CA THR A 83 -1.81 -3.51 -12.22
C THR A 83 -0.57 -3.42 -11.34
N THR A 84 0.23 -2.37 -11.49
CA THR A 84 1.42 -2.17 -10.67
C THR A 84 1.00 -1.63 -9.31
N PHE A 85 1.43 -2.26 -8.23
CA PHE A 85 1.20 -1.77 -6.89
C PHE A 85 2.51 -1.64 -6.10
N ALA A 86 2.49 -0.84 -5.06
CA ALA A 86 3.56 -0.74 -4.09
C ALA A 86 2.99 -0.75 -2.67
N VAL A 87 3.78 -1.27 -1.72
CA VAL A 87 3.41 -1.40 -0.32
C VAL A 87 4.46 -0.69 0.55
N THR A 88 4.02 0.13 1.50
CA THR A 88 4.93 0.85 2.42
C THR A 88 4.31 1.01 3.81
N ALA A 89 5.15 1.05 4.85
CA ALA A 89 4.76 1.43 6.20
C ALA A 89 4.72 2.95 6.42
N ASP A 90 5.27 3.73 5.48
CA ASP A 90 5.46 5.17 5.65
C ASP A 90 4.59 5.96 4.69
N LYS A 91 3.69 6.76 5.27
CA LYS A 91 2.84 7.66 4.49
C LYS A 91 3.67 8.65 3.65
N SER A 92 4.86 9.03 4.11
CA SER A 92 5.70 10.01 3.39
C SER A 92 6.24 9.51 2.05
N ASP A 93 6.27 8.19 1.84
CA ASP A 93 6.66 7.58 0.57
C ASP A 93 5.53 7.64 -0.49
N ILE A 94 4.33 8.07 -0.09
CA ILE A 94 3.16 8.16 -0.96
C ILE A 94 3.00 9.59 -1.47
N ASN A 95 3.46 9.85 -2.70
CA ASN A 95 3.21 11.12 -3.37
C ASN A 95 1.87 11.11 -4.11
N VAL A 96 0.82 11.58 -3.45
CA VAL A 96 -0.55 11.67 -4.00
C VAL A 96 -0.90 13.00 -4.68
N GLY A 97 0.05 13.93 -4.80
CA GLY A 97 -0.19 15.22 -5.46
C GLY A 97 1.10 15.94 -5.86
N GLY A 98 1.21 16.25 -7.14
CA GLY A 98 2.22 17.16 -7.67
C GLY A 98 2.17 18.53 -6.99
N ASP A 99 3.35 19.13 -6.87
CA ASP A 99 3.66 20.49 -6.41
C ASP A 99 2.41 21.36 -6.24
N LEU A 100 1.94 21.51 -5.00
CA LEU A 100 0.94 22.52 -4.67
C LEU A 100 1.63 23.88 -4.87
N PRO A 101 1.17 24.74 -5.79
CA PRO A 101 1.70 26.10 -5.83
C PRO A 101 1.32 26.75 -4.50
N LEU A 102 2.34 27.20 -3.77
CA LEU A 102 2.17 28.10 -2.64
C LEU A 102 1.41 29.33 -3.16
N LEU A 103 0.15 29.49 -2.72
CA LEU A 103 -0.59 30.76 -2.86
C LEU A 103 0.01 31.80 -1.92
#